data_AF-A0A1Y2T459-F1
#
_entry.id   AF-A0A1Y2T459-F1
#
_cell.length_a   1.000
_cell.length_b   1.000
_cell.length_c   1.000
_cell.angle_alpha   90.00
_cell.angle_beta   90.00
_cell.angle_gamma   90.00
#
_symmetry.space_group_name_H-M   'P 1'
#
loop_
_entity.id
_entity.type
_entity.pdbx_description
1 polymer ?
#
loop_
_entity_poly.entity_id
_entity_poly.type
_entity_poly.pdbx_seq_one_letter_code
_entity_poly.pdbx_strand_id
1 'polypeptide(L)'
;MTQFTRRDSSHLARMTDQFRRERALARADVDHVFEKWFGDLCPGWLEALDARDDPRWTEDQFDRFILAVDAHLPFRDALVLSALDTMSLEDMEEAVTHPFSERAAEITVTRTWEYLNNPYCVPDLDRTAFAVSIIRTASSAISESPSVGFYSMEAYLCWWMGRLTESEAANEKAIQLSEDYPLARIMRNTYTRGLVPAWLRRQIIEHAGQEGEEVR
;
A
#
# COMPACT_ATOMS: atom_id res chain seq x y z
N MET A 1 0.70 20.63 -6.51
CA MET A 1 1.14 19.73 -7.59
C MET A 1 2.60 19.99 -7.92
N THR A 2 3.48 19.32 -7.20
CA THR A 2 4.89 19.20 -7.55
C THR A 2 4.98 18.42 -8.86
N GLN A 3 5.43 19.06 -9.95
CA GLN A 3 5.65 18.37 -11.22
C GLN A 3 6.97 17.61 -11.12
N PHE A 4 6.90 16.31 -10.85
CA PHE A 4 8.09 15.46 -10.86
C PHE A 4 8.51 15.17 -12.31
N THR A 5 9.79 15.37 -12.59
CA THR A 5 10.41 15.08 -13.88
C THR A 5 10.30 13.58 -14.18
N ARG A 6 10.06 13.19 -15.44
CA ARG A 6 10.00 11.77 -15.84
C ARG A 6 11.32 11.07 -15.53
N ARG A 7 11.25 9.83 -15.01
CA ARG A 7 12.41 9.07 -14.54
C ARG A 7 12.98 8.11 -15.58
N ASP A 8 14.31 8.09 -15.70
CA ASP A 8 15.08 7.09 -16.44
C ASP A 8 15.05 5.75 -15.69
N SER A 9 14.52 4.71 -16.32
CA SER A 9 14.43 3.37 -15.73
C SER A 9 15.80 2.78 -15.37
N SER A 10 16.84 3.20 -16.09
CA SER A 10 18.22 2.78 -15.82
C SER A 10 18.72 3.33 -14.48
N HIS A 11 18.30 4.53 -14.10
CA HIS A 11 18.62 5.12 -12.80
C HIS A 11 17.94 4.36 -11.66
N LEU A 12 16.63 4.14 -11.75
CA LEU A 12 15.86 3.37 -10.76
C LEU A 12 16.36 1.93 -10.62
N ALA A 13 16.76 1.29 -11.73
CA ALA A 13 17.35 -0.05 -11.71
C ALA A 13 18.69 -0.07 -10.94
N ARG A 14 19.57 0.91 -11.18
CA ARG A 14 20.85 1.02 -10.45
C ARG A 14 20.64 1.22 -8.95
N MET A 15 19.70 2.07 -8.56
CA MET A 15 19.36 2.28 -7.15
C MET A 15 18.77 1.03 -6.51
N THR A 16 17.87 0.33 -7.22
CA THR A 16 17.28 -0.93 -6.76
C THR A 16 18.36 -1.98 -6.49
N ASP A 17 19.30 -2.14 -7.42
CA ASP A 17 20.41 -3.07 -7.25
C ASP A 17 21.35 -2.67 -6.12
N GLN A 18 21.56 -1.36 -5.91
CA GLN A 18 22.33 -0.85 -4.78
C GLN A 18 21.66 -1.21 -3.46
N PHE A 19 20.38 -0.89 -3.30
CA PHE A 19 19.61 -1.23 -2.10
C PHE A 19 19.65 -2.73 -1.81
N ARG A 20 19.41 -3.58 -2.81
CA ARG A 20 19.45 -5.05 -2.67
C ARG A 20 20.81 -5.54 -2.21
N ARG A 21 21.91 -4.98 -2.75
CA ARG A 21 23.28 -5.34 -2.32
C ARG A 21 23.55 -4.91 -0.88
N GLU A 22 23.23 -3.68 -0.52
CA GLU A 22 23.45 -3.16 0.84
C GLU A 22 22.65 -3.98 1.86
N ARG A 23 21.37 -4.25 1.58
CA ARG A 23 20.52 -5.11 2.42
C ARG A 23 21.06 -6.53 2.56
N ALA A 24 21.55 -7.13 1.48
CA ALA A 24 22.11 -8.49 1.52
C ALA A 24 23.41 -8.56 2.35
N LEU A 25 24.17 -7.47 2.39
CA LEU A 25 25.42 -7.38 3.16
C LEU A 25 25.19 -6.96 4.62
N ALA A 26 24.02 -6.42 4.95
CA ALA A 26 23.73 -5.78 6.22
C ALA A 26 23.93 -6.68 7.46
N ARG A 27 23.83 -8.02 7.35
CA ARG A 27 23.93 -8.97 8.49
C ARG A 27 23.11 -8.49 9.71
N ALA A 28 23.76 -7.87 10.70
CA ALA A 28 23.15 -7.35 11.94
C ALA A 28 22.89 -5.83 11.93
N ASP A 29 23.31 -5.12 10.88
CA ASP A 29 23.22 -3.67 10.70
C ASP A 29 22.08 -3.28 9.74
N VAL A 30 20.94 -3.98 9.88
CA VAL A 30 19.76 -3.75 9.04
C VAL A 30 19.18 -2.35 9.28
N ASP A 31 19.29 -1.85 10.51
CA ASP A 31 18.79 -0.55 10.95
C ASP A 31 19.49 0.58 10.21
N HIS A 32 20.82 0.50 10.00
CA HIS A 32 21.54 1.50 9.23
C HIS A 32 21.11 1.54 7.76
N VAL A 33 20.85 0.37 7.16
CA VAL A 33 20.32 0.31 5.78
C VAL A 33 18.90 0.88 5.74
N PHE A 34 18.05 0.55 6.70
CA PHE A 34 16.70 1.11 6.78
C PHE A 34 16.75 2.64 6.91
N GLU A 35 17.49 3.16 7.88
CA GLU A 35 17.61 4.60 8.15
C GLU A 35 18.03 5.36 6.89
N LYS A 36 19.07 4.83 6.21
CA LYS A 36 19.57 5.42 4.96
C LYS A 36 18.53 5.46 3.85
N TRP A 37 17.74 4.39 3.68
CA TRP A 37 16.87 4.26 2.50
C TRP A 37 15.45 4.77 2.74
N PHE A 38 14.94 4.66 3.97
CA PHE A 38 13.52 4.83 4.30
C PHE A 38 13.25 5.72 5.52
N GLY A 39 14.26 6.01 6.36
CA GLY A 39 14.06 6.73 7.64
C GLY A 39 13.41 8.11 7.47
N ASP A 40 13.69 8.81 6.38
CA ASP A 40 13.07 10.10 6.02
C ASP A 40 11.79 9.97 5.18
N LEU A 41 11.49 8.78 4.64
CA LEU A 41 10.28 8.52 3.87
C LEU A 41 9.09 8.24 4.78
N CYS A 42 9.28 7.43 5.83
CA CYS A 42 8.23 7.08 6.79
C CYS A 42 7.54 8.31 7.42
N PRO A 43 8.26 9.28 8.02
CA PRO A 43 7.63 10.46 8.59
C PRO A 43 6.96 11.33 7.52
N GLY A 44 7.57 11.48 6.35
CA GLY A 44 6.98 12.26 5.25
C GLY A 44 5.69 11.64 4.68
N TRP A 45 5.59 10.31 4.66
CA TRP A 45 4.37 9.60 4.30
C TRP A 45 3.26 9.82 5.33
N LEU A 46 3.57 9.61 6.62
CA LEU A 46 2.58 9.76 7.69
C LEU A 46 2.09 11.20 7.80
N GLU A 47 2.99 12.20 7.71
CA GLU A 47 2.62 13.62 7.70
C GLU A 47 1.72 13.94 6.51
N ALA A 48 2.04 13.46 5.31
CA ALA A 48 1.22 13.66 4.12
C ALA A 48 -0.18 13.09 4.30
N LEU A 49 -0.29 11.86 4.82
CA LEU A 49 -1.58 11.25 5.11
C LEU A 49 -2.34 12.07 6.16
N ASP A 50 -1.73 12.42 7.29
CA ASP A 50 -2.40 13.14 8.38
C ASP A 50 -2.86 14.54 7.95
N ALA A 51 -2.02 15.27 7.20
CA ALA A 51 -2.31 16.60 6.70
C ALA A 51 -3.22 16.61 5.45
N ARG A 52 -3.39 15.46 4.79
CA ARG A 52 -4.03 15.33 3.47
C ARG A 52 -3.40 16.27 2.43
N ASP A 53 -2.06 16.35 2.45
CA ASP A 53 -1.24 17.18 1.57
C ASP A 53 -0.16 16.32 0.87
N ASP A 54 0.31 16.78 -0.29
CA ASP A 54 1.33 16.06 -1.07
C ASP A 54 2.59 15.82 -0.20
N PRO A 55 3.22 14.62 -0.25
CA PRO A 55 4.48 14.39 0.43
C PRO A 55 5.54 15.42 0.00
N ARG A 56 6.15 16.09 0.98
CA ARG A 56 7.19 17.11 0.74
C ARG A 56 8.56 16.50 0.51
N TRP A 57 8.59 15.41 -0.26
CA TRP A 57 9.80 14.70 -0.58
C TRP A 57 10.63 15.43 -1.63
N THR A 58 11.95 15.35 -1.47
CA THR A 58 12.91 15.68 -2.53
C THR A 58 12.79 14.70 -3.69
N GLU A 59 13.39 15.02 -4.85
CA GLU A 59 13.39 14.09 -5.99
C GLU A 59 14.03 12.73 -5.63
N ASP A 60 15.14 12.75 -4.87
CA ASP A 60 15.82 11.54 -4.39
C ASP A 60 14.94 10.71 -3.45
N GLN A 61 14.24 11.35 -2.51
CA GLN A 61 13.28 10.68 -1.63
C GLN A 61 12.14 10.04 -2.44
N PHE A 62 11.65 10.73 -3.46
CA PHE A 62 10.60 10.20 -4.32
C PHE A 62 11.10 9.04 -5.20
N ASP A 63 12.36 9.05 -5.65
CA ASP A 63 13.02 7.91 -6.32
C ASP A 63 13.11 6.69 -5.39
N ARG A 64 13.52 6.91 -4.13
CA ARG A 64 13.59 5.88 -3.10
C ARG A 64 12.21 5.32 -2.75
N PHE A 65 11.18 6.16 -2.71
CA PHE A 65 9.79 5.71 -2.52
C PHE A 65 9.35 4.77 -3.65
N ILE A 66 9.58 5.15 -4.91
CA ILE A 66 9.20 4.35 -6.08
C ILE A 66 9.87 2.98 -6.07
N LEU A 67 11.18 2.91 -5.83
CA LEU A 67 11.87 1.62 -5.80
C LEU A 67 11.47 0.77 -4.59
N ALA A 68 11.18 1.40 -3.44
CA ALA A 68 10.88 0.69 -2.19
C ALA A 68 9.64 -0.18 -2.32
N VAL A 69 8.62 0.31 -3.03
CA VAL A 69 7.35 -0.39 -3.23
C VAL A 69 7.52 -1.76 -3.90
N ASP A 70 8.46 -1.91 -4.82
CA ASP A 70 8.74 -3.18 -5.49
C ASP A 70 9.92 -3.96 -4.88
N ALA A 71 10.91 -3.27 -4.29
CA ALA A 71 12.11 -3.89 -3.76
C ALA A 71 12.01 -4.32 -2.29
N HIS A 72 11.07 -3.76 -1.53
CA HIS A 72 10.96 -3.97 -0.08
C HIS A 72 9.50 -4.12 0.39
N LEU A 73 9.00 -5.36 0.38
CA LEU A 73 7.61 -5.68 0.75
C LEU A 73 7.18 -5.12 2.12
N PRO A 74 7.99 -5.18 3.20
CA PRO A 74 7.62 -4.58 4.47
C PRO A 74 7.26 -3.10 4.39
N PHE A 75 8.00 -2.32 3.58
CA PHE A 75 7.68 -0.91 3.33
C PHE A 75 6.31 -0.77 2.66
N ARG A 76 6.07 -1.52 1.59
CA ARG A 76 4.78 -1.53 0.89
C ARG A 76 3.62 -1.87 1.83
N ASP A 77 3.78 -2.90 2.66
CA ASP A 77 2.73 -3.35 3.57
C ASP A 77 2.47 -2.32 4.68
N ALA A 78 3.52 -1.65 5.19
CA ALA A 78 3.38 -0.54 6.12
C ALA A 78 2.66 0.68 5.49
N LEU A 79 2.94 1.01 4.23
CA LEU A 79 2.20 2.06 3.50
C LEU A 79 0.70 1.73 3.39
N VAL A 80 0.36 0.48 3.11
CA VAL A 80 -1.03 0.02 3.04
C VAL A 80 -1.70 0.10 4.41
N LEU A 81 -1.08 -0.45 5.46
CA LEU A 81 -1.66 -0.47 6.80
C LEU A 81 -1.84 0.94 7.37
N SER A 82 -0.87 1.82 7.14
CA SER A 82 -0.96 3.23 7.54
C SER A 82 -1.92 4.05 6.68
N ALA A 83 -2.38 3.55 5.53
CA ALA A 83 -3.43 4.19 4.74
C ALA A 83 -4.84 3.87 5.26
N LEU A 84 -5.03 2.68 5.84
CA LEU A 84 -6.33 2.23 6.37
C LEU A 84 -6.68 2.91 7.70
N ASP A 85 -5.67 3.26 8.50
CA ASP A 85 -5.84 3.93 9.79
C ASP A 85 -4.55 4.65 10.21
N THR A 86 -4.65 5.43 11.28
CA THR A 86 -3.51 6.05 11.95
C THR A 86 -2.50 4.99 12.38
N MET A 87 -1.23 5.27 12.12
CA MET A 87 -0.09 4.45 12.52
C MET A 87 0.95 5.37 13.11
N SER A 88 1.53 4.98 14.25
CA SER A 88 2.63 5.75 14.83
C SER A 88 3.88 5.58 13.96
N LEU A 89 4.79 6.57 14.02
CA LEU A 89 6.08 6.47 13.34
C LEU A 89 6.86 5.24 13.83
N GLU A 90 6.86 5.00 15.14
CA GLU A 90 7.53 3.84 15.75
C GLU A 90 6.98 2.51 15.21
N ASP A 91 5.66 2.35 15.08
CA ASP A 91 5.06 1.13 14.53
C ASP A 91 5.38 0.97 13.04
N MET A 92 5.43 2.08 12.28
CA MET A 92 5.82 2.05 10.88
C MET A 92 7.29 1.64 10.74
N GLU A 93 8.20 2.26 11.49
CA GLU A 93 9.63 1.93 11.50
C GLU A 93 9.87 0.47 11.89
N GLU A 94 9.18 -0.02 12.93
CA GLU A 94 9.26 -1.42 13.36
C GLU A 94 8.78 -2.37 12.26
N ALA A 95 7.62 -2.09 11.64
CA ALA A 95 7.06 -2.94 10.59
C ALA A 95 7.97 -3.03 9.36
N VAL A 96 8.67 -1.94 9.01
CA VAL A 96 9.57 -1.91 7.86
C VAL A 96 10.94 -2.53 8.18
N THR A 97 11.51 -2.21 9.33
CA THR A 97 12.88 -2.60 9.71
C THR A 97 12.95 -4.03 10.24
N HIS A 98 11.97 -4.40 11.06
CA HIS A 98 11.93 -5.67 11.78
C HIS A 98 10.64 -6.45 11.50
N PRO A 99 10.33 -6.81 10.23
CA PRO A 99 9.05 -7.41 9.85
C PRO A 99 8.76 -8.79 10.46
N PHE A 100 9.73 -9.40 11.12
CA PHE A 100 9.61 -10.70 11.80
C PHE A 100 9.61 -10.58 13.33
N SER A 101 9.61 -9.36 13.88
CA SER A 101 9.44 -9.17 15.31
C SER A 101 8.01 -9.48 15.74
N GLU A 102 7.82 -9.81 17.02
CA GLU A 102 6.48 -10.01 17.58
C GLU A 102 5.62 -8.75 17.42
N ARG A 103 6.21 -7.56 17.62
CA ARG A 103 5.52 -6.27 17.46
C ARG A 103 5.05 -6.05 16.01
N ALA A 104 5.91 -6.28 15.01
CA ALA A 104 5.53 -6.15 13.60
C ALA A 104 4.43 -7.16 13.20
N ALA A 105 4.50 -8.38 13.73
CA ALA A 105 3.46 -9.39 13.54
C ALA A 105 2.13 -8.96 14.17
N GLU A 106 2.14 -8.42 15.39
CA GLU A 106 0.96 -7.89 16.05
C GLU A 106 0.33 -6.72 15.29
N ILE A 107 1.15 -5.76 14.82
CA ILE A 107 0.68 -4.63 14.00
C ILE A 107 -0.02 -5.13 12.74
N THR A 108 0.58 -6.08 12.03
CA THR A 108 0.06 -6.56 10.74
C THR A 108 -1.16 -7.46 10.92
N VAL A 109 -1.04 -8.49 11.78
CA VAL A 109 -2.07 -9.53 11.94
C VAL A 109 -3.28 -8.97 12.63
N THR A 110 -3.12 -8.27 13.76
CA THR A 110 -4.26 -7.78 14.53
C THR A 110 -5.06 -6.77 13.71
N ARG A 111 -4.41 -5.80 13.08
CA ARG A 111 -5.10 -4.79 12.25
C ARG A 111 -5.80 -5.43 11.06
N THR A 112 -5.10 -6.29 10.31
CA THR A 112 -5.69 -6.93 9.12
C THR A 112 -6.84 -7.87 9.51
N TRP A 113 -6.69 -8.63 10.60
CA TRP A 113 -7.73 -9.51 11.10
C TRP A 113 -8.98 -8.74 11.53
N GLU A 114 -8.80 -7.63 12.25
CA GLU A 114 -9.89 -6.76 12.69
C GLU A 114 -10.66 -6.24 11.47
N TYR A 115 -9.97 -5.66 10.49
CA TYR A 115 -10.61 -5.15 9.27
C TYR A 115 -11.30 -6.23 8.42
N LEU A 116 -10.75 -7.44 8.38
CA LEU A 116 -11.31 -8.55 7.60
C LEU A 116 -12.52 -9.22 8.24
N ASN A 117 -12.64 -9.19 9.57
CA ASN A 117 -13.63 -9.99 10.30
C ASN A 117 -14.62 -9.17 11.12
N ASN A 118 -14.28 -7.93 11.51
CA ASN A 118 -15.14 -7.07 12.29
C ASN A 118 -15.93 -6.11 11.36
N PRO A 119 -17.25 -6.31 11.18
CA PRO A 119 -18.04 -5.47 10.28
C PRO A 119 -18.30 -4.05 10.80
N TYR A 120 -17.84 -3.73 12.02
CA TYR A 120 -17.88 -2.39 12.60
C TYR A 120 -16.55 -1.65 12.45
N CYS A 121 -15.50 -2.34 12.00
CA CYS A 121 -14.20 -1.76 11.72
C CYS A 121 -14.17 -1.27 10.26
N VAL A 122 -14.45 0.01 10.06
CA VAL A 122 -14.39 0.68 8.74
C VAL A 122 -13.05 1.41 8.66
N PRO A 123 -12.27 1.26 7.56
CA PRO A 123 -11.06 2.05 7.40
C PRO A 123 -11.38 3.54 7.29
N ASP A 124 -10.40 4.40 7.58
CA ASP A 124 -10.50 5.83 7.28
C ASP A 124 -10.53 6.00 5.74
N LEU A 125 -11.74 6.13 5.19
CA LEU A 125 -11.98 6.17 3.75
C LEU A 125 -11.33 7.39 3.10
N ASP A 126 -11.28 8.53 3.79
CA ASP A 126 -10.66 9.75 3.26
C ASP A 126 -9.14 9.62 3.25
N ARG A 127 -8.55 9.04 4.30
CA ARG A 127 -7.11 8.72 4.35
C ARG A 127 -6.74 7.73 3.26
N THR A 128 -7.53 6.68 3.12
CA THR A 128 -7.32 5.63 2.12
C THR A 128 -7.42 6.20 0.71
N ALA A 129 -8.41 7.04 0.44
CA ALA A 129 -8.56 7.72 -0.85
C ALA A 129 -7.38 8.65 -1.16
N PHE A 130 -6.87 9.34 -0.14
CA PHE A 130 -5.68 10.19 -0.27
C PHE A 130 -4.41 9.38 -0.53
N ALA A 131 -4.21 8.26 0.17
CA ALA A 131 -3.10 7.34 -0.12
C ALA A 131 -3.13 6.84 -1.57
N VAL A 132 -4.32 6.52 -2.09
CA VAL A 132 -4.50 6.15 -3.51
C VAL A 132 -4.13 7.27 -4.47
N SER A 133 -4.38 8.54 -4.13
CA SER A 133 -3.99 9.67 -4.98
C SER A 133 -2.46 9.82 -5.07
N ILE A 134 -1.74 9.64 -3.95
CA ILE A 134 -0.28 9.64 -3.92
C ILE A 134 0.26 8.49 -4.77
N ILE A 135 -0.27 7.27 -4.59
CA ILE A 135 0.13 6.07 -5.34
C ILE A 135 -0.09 6.25 -6.85
N ARG A 136 -1.24 6.81 -7.27
CA ARG A 136 -1.51 7.11 -8.68
C ARG A 136 -0.55 8.14 -9.24
N THR A 137 -0.24 9.18 -8.45
CA THR A 137 0.72 10.22 -8.84
C THR A 137 2.12 9.62 -9.04
N ALA A 138 2.57 8.79 -8.10
CA ALA A 138 3.84 8.07 -8.19
C ALA A 138 3.90 7.10 -9.38
N SER A 139 2.85 6.31 -9.58
CA SER A 139 2.74 5.41 -10.73
C SER A 139 2.81 6.17 -12.06
N SER A 140 2.15 7.33 -12.16
CA SER A 140 2.15 8.16 -13.37
C SER A 140 3.50 8.81 -13.70
N ALA A 141 4.39 8.92 -12.70
CA ALA A 141 5.73 9.48 -12.85
C ALA A 141 6.75 8.47 -13.44
N ILE A 142 6.36 7.19 -13.59
CA ILE A 142 7.23 6.13 -14.12
C ILE A 142 6.92 5.92 -15.60
N SER A 143 7.82 6.37 -16.49
CA SER A 143 7.52 6.47 -17.92
C SER A 143 7.74 5.20 -18.75
N GLU A 144 8.64 4.30 -18.37
CA GLU A 144 9.02 3.18 -19.27
C GLU A 144 8.63 1.80 -18.72
N SER A 145 8.51 1.64 -17.40
CA SER A 145 8.09 0.38 -16.78
C SER A 145 7.13 0.65 -15.61
N PRO A 146 5.81 0.65 -15.83
CA PRO A 146 4.86 0.86 -14.74
C PRO A 146 5.08 -0.15 -13.61
N SER A 147 4.97 0.30 -12.36
CA SER A 147 5.19 -0.54 -11.18
C SER A 147 4.00 -1.45 -10.93
N VAL A 148 4.26 -2.76 -10.86
CA VAL A 148 3.27 -3.76 -10.46
C VAL A 148 2.82 -3.52 -9.02
N GLY A 149 3.75 -3.13 -8.14
CA GLY A 149 3.46 -2.82 -6.74
C GLY A 149 2.44 -1.69 -6.59
N PHE A 150 2.59 -0.57 -7.30
CA PHE A 150 1.63 0.53 -7.23
C PHE A 150 0.22 0.12 -7.70
N TYR A 151 0.08 -0.58 -8.83
CA TYR A 151 -1.23 -1.07 -9.26
C TYR A 151 -1.84 -2.09 -8.29
N SER A 152 -1.02 -2.95 -7.69
CA SER A 152 -1.48 -3.93 -6.70
C SER A 152 -1.94 -3.25 -5.40
N MET A 153 -1.23 -2.21 -4.95
CA MET A 153 -1.65 -1.41 -3.79
C MET A 153 -2.93 -0.63 -4.09
N GLU A 154 -3.03 0.01 -5.26
CA GLU A 154 -4.25 0.71 -5.69
C GLU A 154 -5.45 -0.24 -5.67
N ALA A 155 -5.29 -1.44 -6.24
CA ALA A 155 -6.33 -2.47 -6.19
C ALA A 155 -6.73 -2.78 -4.74
N TYR A 156 -5.76 -3.09 -3.87
CA TYR A 156 -6.04 -3.46 -2.49
C TYR A 156 -6.75 -2.35 -1.70
N LEU A 157 -6.31 -1.09 -1.84
CA LEU A 157 -6.91 0.05 -1.14
C LEU A 157 -8.30 0.41 -1.70
N CYS A 158 -8.49 0.33 -3.02
CA CYS A 158 -9.81 0.51 -3.64
C CYS A 158 -10.80 -0.56 -3.19
N TRP A 159 -10.35 -1.81 -3.01
CA TRP A 159 -11.18 -2.87 -2.43
C TRP A 159 -11.62 -2.53 -1.01
N TRP A 160 -10.70 -2.06 -0.17
CA TRP A 160 -11.00 -1.64 1.21
C TRP A 160 -12.00 -0.49 1.29
N MET A 161 -12.03 0.39 0.30
CA MET A 161 -13.01 1.48 0.16
C MET A 161 -14.34 1.05 -0.46
N GLY A 162 -14.48 -0.21 -0.87
CA GLY A 162 -15.67 -0.69 -1.59
C GLY A 162 -15.77 -0.20 -3.04
N ARG A 163 -14.71 0.39 -3.60
CA ARG A 163 -14.63 0.83 -5.00
C ARG A 163 -14.24 -0.34 -5.91
N LEU A 164 -15.10 -1.36 -5.93
CA LEU A 164 -14.78 -2.68 -6.50
C LEU A 164 -14.41 -2.64 -7.99
N THR A 165 -15.07 -1.81 -8.80
CA THR A 165 -14.75 -1.67 -10.23
C THR A 165 -13.36 -1.06 -10.45
N GLU A 166 -12.99 -0.01 -9.69
CA GLU A 166 -11.66 0.58 -9.79
C GLU A 166 -10.58 -0.37 -9.28
N SER A 167 -10.91 -1.09 -8.21
CA SER A 167 -10.10 -2.14 -7.62
C SER A 167 -9.74 -3.23 -8.63
N GLU A 168 -10.74 -3.74 -9.36
CA GLU A 168 -10.57 -4.78 -10.37
C GLU A 168 -9.74 -4.28 -11.56
N ALA A 169 -10.05 -3.09 -12.09
CA ALA A 169 -9.30 -2.49 -13.19
C ALA A 169 -7.82 -2.24 -12.87
N ALA A 170 -7.51 -1.81 -11.63
CA ALA A 170 -6.12 -1.68 -11.17
C ALA A 170 -5.42 -3.04 -11.08
N ASN A 171 -6.11 -4.06 -10.58
CA ASN A 171 -5.54 -5.41 -10.47
C ASN A 171 -5.30 -6.05 -11.83
N GLU A 172 -6.18 -5.83 -12.81
CA GLU A 172 -5.97 -6.29 -14.19
C GLU A 172 -4.67 -5.74 -14.78
N LYS A 173 -4.39 -4.45 -14.56
CA LYS A 173 -3.11 -3.85 -14.97
C LYS A 173 -1.92 -4.50 -14.26
N ALA A 174 -2.03 -4.77 -12.95
CA ALA A 174 -0.98 -5.46 -12.21
C ALA A 174 -0.70 -6.87 -12.76
N ILE A 175 -1.75 -7.65 -13.04
CA ILE A 175 -1.65 -9.01 -13.60
C ILE A 175 -1.08 -9.00 -15.02
N GLN A 176 -1.46 -8.03 -15.86
CA GLN A 176 -0.90 -7.88 -17.21
C GLN A 176 0.61 -7.65 -17.20
N LEU A 177 1.12 -6.96 -16.17
CA LEU A 177 2.54 -6.70 -16.01
C LEU A 177 3.28 -7.88 -15.36
N SER A 178 2.67 -8.54 -14.37
CA SER A 178 3.23 -9.71 -13.72
C SER A 178 2.13 -10.57 -13.08
N GLU A 179 1.77 -11.66 -13.76
CA GLU A 179 0.73 -12.60 -13.28
C GLU A 179 1.07 -13.20 -11.90
N ASP A 180 2.37 -13.36 -11.61
CA ASP A 180 2.83 -13.99 -10.37
C ASP A 180 3.03 -13.03 -9.19
N TYR A 181 2.70 -11.74 -9.36
CA TYR A 181 2.91 -10.77 -8.29
C TYR A 181 2.00 -11.09 -7.08
N PRO A 182 2.55 -11.30 -5.87
CA PRO A 182 1.78 -11.90 -4.76
C PRO A 182 0.49 -11.17 -4.41
N LEU A 183 0.52 -9.84 -4.31
CA LEU A 183 -0.65 -9.05 -3.95
C LEU A 183 -1.71 -9.04 -5.08
N ALA A 184 -1.27 -9.00 -6.33
CA ALA A 184 -2.19 -9.09 -7.48
C ALA A 184 -2.90 -10.45 -7.55
N ARG A 185 -2.18 -11.54 -7.22
CA ARG A 185 -2.77 -12.89 -7.09
C ARG A 185 -3.76 -13.00 -5.95
N ILE A 186 -3.45 -12.40 -4.80
CA ILE A 186 -4.38 -12.32 -3.67
C ILE A 186 -5.67 -11.64 -4.13
N MET A 187 -5.56 -10.47 -4.77
CA MET A 187 -6.72 -9.73 -5.25
C MET A 187 -7.52 -10.46 -6.32
N ARG A 188 -6.86 -11.10 -7.30
CA ARG A 188 -7.54 -11.95 -8.31
C ARG A 188 -8.37 -13.04 -7.64
N ASN A 189 -7.83 -13.69 -6.61
CA ASN A 189 -8.57 -14.70 -5.84
C ASN A 189 -9.72 -14.10 -5.04
N THR A 190 -9.53 -12.92 -4.43
CA THR A 190 -10.57 -12.18 -3.73
C THR A 190 -11.77 -11.91 -4.63
N TYR A 191 -11.55 -11.38 -5.84
CA TYR A 191 -12.64 -11.13 -6.80
C TYR A 191 -13.31 -12.41 -7.29
N THR A 192 -12.53 -13.42 -7.64
CA THR A 192 -13.06 -14.72 -8.13
C THR A 192 -13.99 -15.38 -7.10
N ARG A 193 -13.75 -15.14 -5.81
CA ARG A 193 -14.54 -15.66 -4.70
C ARG A 193 -15.65 -14.70 -4.23
N GLY A 194 -15.82 -13.55 -4.88
CA GLY A 194 -16.80 -12.54 -4.48
C GLY A 194 -16.57 -12.01 -3.07
N LEU A 195 -15.31 -11.97 -2.61
CA LEU A 195 -14.99 -11.48 -1.27
C LEU A 195 -14.97 -9.96 -1.27
N VAL A 196 -15.62 -9.39 -0.27
CA VAL A 196 -15.67 -7.95 0.02
C VAL A 196 -15.31 -7.70 1.49
N PRO A 197 -14.87 -6.48 1.87
CA PRO A 197 -14.58 -6.14 3.25
C PRO A 197 -15.76 -6.45 4.19
N ALA A 198 -15.48 -6.80 5.45
CA ALA A 198 -16.53 -7.15 6.42
C ALA A 198 -17.59 -6.05 6.57
N TRP A 199 -17.13 -4.79 6.66
CA TRP A 199 -18.01 -3.64 6.80
C TRP A 199 -18.94 -3.47 5.58
N LEU A 200 -18.42 -3.69 4.36
CA LEU A 200 -19.20 -3.57 3.13
C LEU A 200 -20.18 -4.74 2.99
N ARG A 201 -19.76 -5.95 3.33
CA ARG A 201 -20.63 -7.13 3.36
C ARG A 201 -21.86 -6.88 4.23
N ARG A 202 -21.65 -6.30 5.42
CA ARG A 202 -22.73 -5.95 6.34
C ARG A 202 -23.71 -4.98 5.69
N GLN A 203 -23.21 -3.89 5.09
CA GLN A 203 -24.08 -2.91 4.40
C GLN A 203 -24.91 -3.57 3.29
N ILE A 204 -24.30 -4.44 2.48
CA ILE A 204 -25.01 -5.17 1.41
C ILE A 204 -26.14 -6.03 1.98
N ILE A 205 -25.88 -6.77 3.07
CA ILE A 205 -26.88 -7.63 3.72
C ILE A 205 -28.01 -6.79 4.33
N GLU A 206 -27.68 -5.68 4.99
CA GLU A 206 -28.67 -4.78 5.60
C GLU A 206 -29.60 -4.16 4.55
N HIS A 207 -29.05 -3.70 3.41
CA HIS A 207 -29.87 -3.14 2.32
C HIS A 207 -30.77 -4.20 1.67
N ALA A 208 -30.25 -5.41 1.43
CA ALA A 208 -31.04 -6.52 0.87
C ALA A 208 -32.18 -6.97 1.81
N GLY A 209 -31.98 -6.85 3.14
CA GLY A 209 -33.00 -7.12 4.14
C GLY A 209 -34.13 -6.08 4.14
N GLN A 210 -33.80 -4.80 3.94
CA GLN A 210 -34.76 -3.70 3.88
C GLN A 210 -35.64 -3.75 2.62
N GLU A 211 -35.06 -4.06 1.45
CA GLU A 211 -35.82 -4.26 0.21
C GLU A 211 -36.79 -5.45 0.29
N GLY A 212 -36.49 -6.45 1.12
CA GLY A 212 -37.38 -7.59 1.38
C GLY A 212 -38.54 -7.30 2.34
N GLU A 213 -38.43 -6.27 3.16
CA GLU A 213 -39.47 -5.84 4.11
C GLU A 213 -40.44 -4.81 3.50
N GLU A 214 -39.99 -3.95 2.58
CA GLU A 214 -40.87 -2.99 1.87
C GLU A 214 -41.84 -3.64 0.86
N VAL A 215 -41.68 -4.95 0.58
CA VAL A 215 -42.51 -5.71 -0.38
C VAL A 215 -43.54 -6.62 0.34
N ARG A 216 -43.79 -6.42 1.65
CA ARG A 216 -44.80 -7.19 2.41
C ARG A 216 -46.03 -6.38 2.82
#